data_AF-A0A933U9E2-F1
#
_entry.id   AF-A0A933U9E2-F1
#
_cell.length_a   1.000
_cell.length_b   1.000
_cell.length_c   1.000
_cell.angle_alpha   90.00
_cell.angle_beta   90.00
_cell.angle_gamma   90.00
#
_symmetry.space_group_name_H-M   'P 1'
#
loop_
_entity.id
_entity.type
_entity.pdbx_description
1 polymer ?
#
loop_
_entity_poly.entity_id
_entity_poly.type
_entity_poly.pdbx_seq_one_letter_code
_entity_poly.pdbx_strand_id
1 'polypeptide(L)' 'MIQHSKSAAIRHEPVCEPARYSRAEWAAFPIEEQNRILDEWLDRREEWVLACIEDARREIEENGRKRGLFGISTSV' A
#
# COMPACT_ATOMS: atom_id res chain seq x y z
N MET A 1 14.64 -3.11 24.63
CA MET A 1 14.85 -2.45 23.32
C MET A 1 14.02 -3.23 22.31
N ILE A 2 12.76 -2.84 22.10
CA ILE A 2 11.85 -3.54 21.18
C ILE A 2 12.22 -3.05 19.78
N GLN A 3 12.90 -3.90 19.00
CA GLN A 3 13.01 -3.68 17.57
C GLN A 3 11.58 -3.69 17.03
N HIS A 4 11.09 -2.52 16.64
CA HIS A 4 9.91 -2.42 15.79
C HIS A 4 10.20 -3.25 14.55
N SER A 5 9.58 -4.43 14.46
CA SER A 5 9.51 -5.21 13.23
C SER A 5 8.93 -4.26 12.19
N LYS A 6 9.83 -3.85 11.32
CA LYS A 6 9.58 -3.00 10.18
C LYS A 6 8.52 -3.67 9.31
N SER A 7 7.27 -3.19 9.34
CA SER A 7 6.40 -3.23 8.15
C SER A 7 7.00 -2.31 7.09
N ALA A 8 8.15 -2.73 6.56
CA ALA A 8 8.92 -2.00 5.56
C ALA A 8 8.62 -2.52 4.14
N ALA A 9 7.57 -3.31 3.96
CA ALA A 9 7.26 -3.90 2.66
C ALA A 9 6.53 -2.92 1.73
N ILE A 10 5.73 -1.98 2.25
CA ILE A 10 4.84 -1.16 1.40
C ILE A 10 5.26 0.31 1.47
N ARG A 11 6.47 0.61 1.02
CA ARG A 11 7.10 1.89 1.36
C ARG A 11 6.60 3.09 0.55
N HIS A 12 6.04 2.95 -0.65
CA HIS A 12 5.59 4.11 -1.44
C HIS A 12 4.39 3.80 -2.34
N GLU A 13 3.39 4.69 -2.37
CA GLU A 13 2.30 4.65 -3.36
C GLU A 13 2.88 4.78 -4.78
N PRO A 14 2.38 4.03 -5.77
CA PRO A 14 2.80 4.20 -7.16
C PRO A 14 2.47 5.60 -7.66
N VAL A 15 3.50 6.33 -8.11
CA VAL A 15 3.35 7.66 -8.71
C VAL A 15 2.37 7.60 -9.89
N CYS A 16 1.37 8.49 -9.88
CA CYS A 16 0.43 8.68 -10.98
C CYS A 16 1.17 8.89 -12.30
N GLU A 17 1.00 7.98 -13.27
CA GLU A 17 1.81 7.95 -14.50
C GLU A 17 1.74 9.26 -15.31
N PRO A 18 0.58 9.93 -15.49
CA PRO A 18 0.54 11.25 -16.14
C PRO A 18 1.45 12.30 -15.50
N ALA A 19 1.72 12.21 -14.19
CA ALA A 19 2.59 13.16 -13.50
C ALA A 19 4.09 12.96 -13.82
N ARG A 20 4.45 11.87 -14.52
CA ARG A 20 5.82 11.62 -14.98
C ARG A 20 6.15 12.34 -16.29
N TYR A 21 5.13 12.75 -17.03
CA TYR A 21 5.26 13.43 -18.31
C TYR A 21 5.00 14.93 -18.11
N SER A 22 5.67 15.77 -18.90
CA SER A 22 5.22 17.14 -19.06
C SER A 22 3.86 17.15 -19.79
N ARG A 23 3.13 18.26 -19.68
CA ARG A 23 1.83 18.42 -20.35
C ARG A 23 1.92 18.22 -21.88
N ALA A 24 3.01 18.66 -22.49
CA ALA A 24 3.22 18.54 -23.94
C ALA A 24 3.51 17.09 -24.35
N GLU A 25 4.33 16.38 -23.57
CA GLU A 25 4.63 14.97 -23.79
C GLU A 25 3.38 14.10 -23.61
N TRP A 26 2.59 14.35 -22.57
CA TRP A 26 1.35 13.62 -22.34
C TRP A 26 0.34 13.82 -23.47
N ALA A 27 0.17 15.07 -23.93
CA ALA A 27 -0.76 15.40 -25.01
C ALA A 27 -0.32 14.86 -26.38
N ALA A 28 0.96 14.48 -26.54
CA ALA A 28 1.48 13.89 -27.77
C ALA A 28 1.08 12.41 -27.94
N PHE A 29 0.74 11.72 -26.85
CA PHE A 29 0.27 10.33 -26.94
C PHE A 29 -1.13 10.26 -27.56
N PRO A 30 -1.40 9.26 -28.41
CA PRO A 30 -2.77 8.90 -28.79
C PRO A 30 -3.65 8.61 -27.57
N ILE A 31 -4.95 8.89 -27.66
CA ILE A 31 -5.90 8.66 -26.55
C ILE A 31 -5.88 7.19 -26.08
N GLU A 32 -5.75 6.24 -27.01
CA GLU A 32 -5.66 4.81 -26.71
C GLU A 32 -4.43 4.49 -25.84
N GLU A 33 -3.30 5.14 -26.12
CA GLU A 33 -2.07 4.96 -25.35
C GLU A 33 -2.15 5.65 -23.99
N GLN A 34 -2.77 6.84 -23.91
CA GLN A 34 -3.06 7.50 -22.63
C GLN A 34 -3.92 6.62 -21.72
N ASN A 35 -4.97 6.00 -22.29
CA ASN A 35 -5.85 5.09 -21.56
C ASN A 35 -5.09 3.84 -21.10
N ARG A 36 -4.29 3.21 -21.96
CA ARG A 36 -3.47 2.05 -21.60
C ARG A 36 -2.53 2.35 -20.44
N ILE A 37 -1.84 3.49 -20.48
CA ILE A 37 -0.92 3.92 -19.40
C ILE A 37 -1.67 4.17 -18.09
N LEU A 38 -2.88 4.75 -18.16
CA LEU A 38 -3.73 4.98 -16.99
C LEU A 38 -4.24 3.67 -16.40
N ASP A 39 -4.70 2.74 -17.22
CA ASP A 39 -5.19 1.43 -16.78
C ASP A 39 -4.07 0.64 -16.09
N GLU A 40 -2.87 0.57 -16.70
CA GLU A 40 -1.70 -0.08 -16.09
C GLU A 40 -1.27 0.57 -14.76
N TRP A 41 -1.52 1.87 -14.58
CA TRP A 41 -1.30 2.53 -13.30
C TRP A 41 -2.37 2.20 -12.27
N LEU A 42 -3.64 2.18 -12.67
CA LEU A 42 -4.76 1.83 -11.81
C LEU A 42 -4.61 0.40 -11.26
N ASP A 43 -4.21 -0.56 -12.11
CA ASP A 43 -3.96 -1.94 -11.70
C ASP A 43 -2.87 -2.02 -10.62
N ARG A 44 -1.72 -1.39 -10.85
CA ARG A 44 -0.62 -1.33 -9.85
C ARG A 44 -1.04 -0.63 -8.57
N ARG A 45 -1.92 0.37 -8.66
CA ARG A 45 -2.45 1.08 -7.49
C ARG A 45 -3.42 0.20 -6.70
N GLU A 46 -4.27 -0.57 -7.37
CA GLU A 46 -5.15 -1.54 -6.72
C GLU A 46 -4.33 -2.59 -5.95
N GLU A 47 -3.32 -3.18 -6.59
CA GLU A 47 -2.41 -4.13 -5.94
C GLU A 47 -1.74 -3.53 -4.69
N TRP A 48 -1.28 -2.28 -4.79
CA TRP A 48 -0.69 -1.57 -3.66
C TRP A 48 -1.68 -1.35 -2.51
N VAL A 49 -2.93 -0.96 -2.81
CA VAL A 49 -3.98 -0.79 -1.80
C VAL A 49 -4.30 -2.11 -1.11
N LEU A 50 -4.42 -3.21 -1.88
CA LEU A 50 -4.67 -4.54 -1.33
C LEU A 50 -3.54 -4.99 -0.40
N ALA A 51 -2.29 -4.74 -0.78
CA ALA A 51 -1.14 -5.01 0.07
C ALA A 51 -1.19 -4.19 1.38
N CYS A 52 -1.53 -2.90 1.32
CA CYS A 52 -1.73 -2.05 2.49
C CYS A 52 -2.79 -2.62 3.44
N ILE A 53 -3.91 -3.08 2.89
CA ILE A 53 -4.99 -3.69 3.69
C ILE A 53 -4.51 -4.98 4.34
N GLU A 54 -3.80 -5.84 3.61
CA GLU A 54 -3.27 -7.09 4.16
C GLU A 54 -2.28 -6.85 5.31
N ASP A 55 -1.38 -5.88 5.13
CA ASP A 55 -0.38 -5.53 6.15
C ASP A 55 -1.05 -4.96 7.41
N ALA A 56 -2.02 -4.05 7.24
CA ALA A 56 -2.81 -3.54 8.36
C ALA A 56 -3.57 -4.66 9.10
N ARG A 57 -4.14 -5.62 8.36
CA ARG A 57 -4.80 -6.78 8.96
C ARG A 57 -3.83 -7.65 9.75
N ARG A 58 -2.63 -7.88 9.22
CA ARG A 58 -1.56 -8.63 9.89
C ARG A 58 -1.10 -7.92 11.16
N GLU A 59 -0.93 -6.60 11.11
CA GLU A 59 -0.57 -5.80 12.29
C GLU A 59 -1.66 -5.88 13.38
N ILE A 60 -2.93 -5.80 13.00
CA ILE A 60 -4.06 -5.94 13.93
C ILE A 60 -4.06 -7.34 14.57
N GLU A 61 -3.88 -8.40 13.79
CA GLU A 61 -3.82 -9.78 14.30
C GLU A 61 -2.65 -9.98 15.26
N GLU A 62 -1.45 -9.51 14.90
CA GLU A 62 -0.28 -9.57 15.77
C GLU A 62 -0.47 -8.80 17.08
N ASN A 63 -1.05 -7.60 17.00
CA ASN A 63 -1.33 -6.76 18.17
C ASN A 63 -2.43 -7.37 19.04
N GLY A 64 -3.46 -7.97 18.45
CA GLY A 64 -4.49 -8.74 19.14
C GLY A 64 -3.91 -9.94 19.88
N ARG A 65 -3.04 -10.72 19.22
CA ARG A 65 -2.33 -11.85 19.84
C ARG A 65 -1.45 -11.42 21.01
N LYS A 66 -0.68 -10.34 20.84
CA LYS A 66 0.16 -9.76 21.93
C LYS A 66 -0.72 -9.34 23.11
N ARG A 67 -1.84 -8.64 22.87
CA ARG A 67 -2.75 -8.21 23.96
C ARG A 67 -3.45 -9.37 24.67
N GLY A 68 -3.85 -10.43 23.94
CA GLY A 68 -4.41 -11.65 24.53
C GLY A 68 -3.42 -12.41 25.43
N LEU A 69 -2.11 -12.35 25.11
CA LEU A 69 -1.04 -12.93 25.93
C LEU A 69 -0.74 -12.14 27.22
N PHE A 70 -1.05 -10.83 27.27
CA PHE A 70 -0.94 -10.01 28.49
C PHE A 70 -2.26 -9.91 29.28
N GLY A 71 -3.36 -10.46 28.75
CA GLY A 71 -4.71 -10.38 29.34
C GLY A 71 -5.13 -11.53 30.25
N ILE A 72 -4.26 -12.53 30.50
CA ILE A 72 -4.51 -13.64 31.45
C ILE A 72 -3.64 -13.49 32.70
N SER A 73 -3.60 -12.28 33.27
CA SER A 73 -3.07 -12.05 34.61
C SER A 73 -3.68 -10.80 35.24
N THR A 74 -5.00 -10.73 35.27
CA THR A 74 -5.69 -9.97 36.32
C THR A 74 -6.56 -10.93 37.09
N SER A 75 -5.92 -11.61 38.04
CA SER A 75 -6.58 -12.13 39.22
C SER A 75 -7.30 -10.98 39.92
N VAL A 76 -8.63 -10.96 39.83
CA VAL A 76 -9.55 -10.66 40.93
C VAL A 76 -10.74 -11.60 40.78
#